data_AF-A0A958MUS0-F1
#
_entry.id   AF-A0A958MUS0-F1
#
_cell.length_a   1.000
_cell.length_b   1.000
_cell.length_c   1.000
_cell.angle_alpha   90.00
_cell.angle_beta   90.00
_cell.angle_gamma   90.00
#
_symmetry.space_group_name_H-M   'P 1'
#
loop_
_entity.id
_entity.type
_entity.pdbx_description
1 polymer ?
#
loop_
_entity_poly.entity_id
_entity_poly.type
_entity_poly.pdbx_seq_one_letter_code
_entity_poly.pdbx_strand_id
1 'polypeptide(L)'
;GYHLILNGPTGLLLRDRNPAQTAEETYCSRLRQQCPEGFTSRQASGVLGISRTAFQRWLDWAHQQRLLARQSAGPHTFYKWLN
;
A
#
# COMPACT_ATOMS: atom_id res chain seq x y z
N GLY A 1 16.55 27.12 30.58
CA GLY A 1 16.06 25.75 30.40
C GLY A 1 16.65 25.23 29.11
N TYR A 2 17.51 24.23 29.18
CA TYR A 2 18.16 23.65 28.00
C TYR A 2 18.21 22.15 28.17
N HIS A 3 17.73 21.42 27.18
CA HIS A 3 18.46 20.26 26.69
C HIS A 3 18.41 20.27 25.15
N LEU A 4 19.55 20.65 24.58
CA LEU A 4 19.93 20.37 23.21
C LEU A 4 20.26 18.86 23.15
N ILE A 5 19.73 18.13 22.16
CA ILE A 5 20.24 16.80 21.81
C ILE A 5 20.79 16.88 20.39
N LEU A 6 22.10 16.69 20.27
CA LEU A 6 22.88 16.46 19.06
C LEU A 6 22.96 14.95 18.77
N ASN A 7 23.02 14.59 17.48
CA ASN A 7 23.48 13.33 16.87
C ASN A 7 22.49 12.14 16.69
N GLY A 8 22.06 11.95 15.44
CA GLY A 8 21.61 10.68 14.85
C GLY A 8 20.79 10.91 13.56
N PRO A 9 21.09 10.28 12.41
CA PRO A 9 20.25 10.37 11.19
C PRO A 9 18.88 9.67 11.31
N THR A 10 18.50 9.28 12.53
CA THR A 10 17.33 8.45 12.82
C THR A 10 16.34 9.22 13.70
N GLY A 11 16.08 10.48 13.33
CA GLY A 11 14.99 11.26 13.90
C GLY A 11 13.73 11.00 13.09
N LEU A 12 13.10 9.85 13.35
CA LEU A 12 11.74 9.53 12.92
C LEU A 12 10.83 10.74 13.20
N LEU A 13 10.66 11.58 12.19
CA LEU A 13 9.48 12.43 12.02
C LEU A 13 8.32 11.47 11.75
N LEU A 14 7.91 10.72 12.79
CA LEU A 14 6.57 10.19 12.94
C LEU A 14 5.63 11.40 13.12
N ARG A 15 5.59 12.25 12.09
CA ARG A 15 4.42 13.05 11.75
C ARG A 15 3.28 12.05 11.79
N ASP A 16 2.42 12.14 12.79
CA ASP A 16 0.95 12.00 12.77
C ASP A 16 0.35 11.19 11.59
N ARG A 17 1.01 10.13 11.14
CA ARG A 17 0.58 9.29 10.03
C ARG A 17 -0.23 8.23 10.72
N ASN A 18 -1.53 8.32 10.48
CA ASN A 18 -2.49 7.30 10.85
C ASN A 18 -1.86 5.93 10.55
N PRO A 19 -1.70 5.03 11.53
CA PRO A 19 -1.03 3.74 11.32
C PRO A 19 -1.69 2.92 10.20
N ALA A 20 -2.97 3.17 9.90
CA ALA A 20 -3.64 2.63 8.72
C ALA A 20 -2.97 3.08 7.40
N GLN A 21 -2.62 4.36 7.30
CA GLN A 21 -1.98 4.97 6.13
C GLN A 21 -0.57 4.41 5.89
N THR A 22 0.19 4.19 6.96
CA THR A 22 1.52 3.57 6.89
C THR A 22 1.44 2.11 6.41
N ALA A 23 0.39 1.37 6.82
CA ALA A 23 0.17 0.00 6.36
C ALA A 23 -0.22 -0.04 4.87
N GLU A 24 -1.08 0.88 4.42
CA GLU A 24 -1.54 0.98 3.04
C GLU A 24 -0.40 1.28 2.06
N GLU A 25 0.48 2.22 2.40
CA GLU A 25 1.70 2.54 1.64
C GLU A 25 2.65 1.32 1.59
N THR A 26 2.82 0.62 2.71
CA THR A 26 3.66 -0.59 2.80
C THR A 26 3.14 -1.71 1.88
N TYR A 27 1.82 -1.93 1.88
CA TYR A 27 1.18 -2.91 1.00
C TYR A 27 1.39 -2.55 -0.48
N CYS A 28 1.23 -1.27 -0.83
CA CYS A 28 1.50 -0.77 -2.17
C CYS A 28 2.94 -1.07 -2.62
N SER A 29 3.93 -0.76 -1.76
CA SER A 29 5.35 -0.99 -2.06
C SER A 29 5.64 -2.47 -2.31
N ARG A 30 5.17 -3.37 -1.43
CA ARG A 30 5.35 -4.83 -1.60
C ARG A 30 4.68 -5.35 -2.88
N LEU A 31 3.47 -4.90 -3.16
CA LEU A 31 2.73 -5.30 -4.35
C LEU A 31 3.39 -4.79 -5.63
N ARG A 32 3.91 -3.56 -5.67
CA ARG A 32 4.67 -3.06 -6.83
C ARG A 32 5.96 -3.83 -7.06
N GLN A 33 6.65 -4.22 -5.99
CA GLN A 33 7.88 -5.01 -6.09
C GLN A 33 7.64 -6.42 -6.67
N GLN A 34 6.58 -7.10 -6.25
CA GLN A 34 6.27 -8.46 -6.73
C GLN A 34 5.41 -8.48 -8.00
N CYS A 35 4.63 -7.43 -8.24
CA CYS A 35 3.66 -7.35 -9.34
C CYS A 35 3.75 -5.98 -10.03
N PRO A 36 4.85 -5.68 -10.76
CA PRO A 36 5.11 -4.36 -11.33
C PRO A 36 4.14 -3.96 -12.45
N GLU A 37 3.56 -4.91 -13.17
CA GLU A 37 2.62 -4.65 -14.27
C GLU A 37 1.16 -4.54 -13.80
N GLY A 38 0.88 -4.91 -12.55
CA GLY A 38 -0.46 -5.09 -12.01
C GLY A 38 -0.65 -6.49 -11.43
N PHE A 39 -1.81 -6.71 -10.82
CA PHE A 39 -2.10 -7.93 -10.07
C PHE A 39 -3.59 -8.27 -10.11
N THR A 40 -3.92 -9.52 -9.86
CA THR A 40 -5.28 -9.97 -9.56
C THR A 40 -5.53 -10.01 -8.05
N SER A 41 -6.80 -10.05 -7.62
CA SER A 41 -7.14 -10.20 -6.20
C SER A 41 -6.46 -11.42 -5.54
N ARG A 42 -6.30 -12.52 -6.28
CA ARG A 42 -5.65 -13.75 -5.78
C ARG A 42 -4.15 -13.53 -5.58
N GLN A 43 -3.46 -12.92 -6.54
CA GLN A 43 -2.04 -12.60 -6.41
C GLN A 43 -1.81 -11.67 -5.23
N ALA A 44 -2.61 -10.60 -5.11
CA ALA A 44 -2.44 -9.66 -4.02
C ALA A 44 -2.68 -10.26 -2.64
N SER A 45 -3.68 -11.13 -2.51
CA SER A 45 -3.88 -11.89 -1.27
C SER A 45 -2.67 -12.75 -0.92
N GLY A 46 -2.01 -13.37 -1.91
CA GLY A 46 -0.79 -14.16 -1.70
C GLY A 46 0.42 -13.32 -1.31
N VAL A 47 0.60 -12.13 -1.90
CA VAL A 47 1.72 -11.22 -1.61
C VAL A 47 1.56 -10.56 -0.23
N LEU A 48 0.36 -10.07 0.07
CA LEU A 48 0.10 -9.30 1.27
C LEU A 48 -0.14 -10.18 2.51
N GLY A 49 -0.65 -11.41 2.32
CA GLY A 49 -0.98 -12.30 3.44
C GLY A 49 -2.06 -11.74 4.37
N ILE A 50 -2.90 -10.82 3.88
CA ILE A 50 -3.95 -10.16 4.65
C ILE A 50 -5.34 -10.78 4.40
N SER A 51 -6.27 -10.54 5.32
CA SER A 51 -7.66 -10.99 5.17
C SER A 51 -8.33 -10.32 3.97
N ARG A 52 -9.36 -10.97 3.41
CA ARG A 52 -10.15 -10.42 2.30
C ARG A 52 -10.73 -9.03 2.63
N THR A 53 -11.17 -8.82 3.87
CA THR A 53 -11.71 -7.54 4.34
C THR A 53 -10.64 -6.45 4.37
N ALA A 54 -9.44 -6.76 4.88
CA ALA A 54 -8.33 -5.82 4.88
C ALA A 54 -7.89 -5.48 3.45
N PHE A 55 -7.87 -6.48 2.57
CA PHE A 55 -7.56 -6.28 1.16
C PHE A 55 -8.59 -5.40 0.45
N GLN A 56 -9.89 -5.60 0.72
CA GLN A 56 -10.94 -4.77 0.13
C GLN A 56 -10.82 -3.32 0.58
N ARG A 57 -10.56 -3.07 1.88
CA ARG A 57 -10.33 -1.71 2.40
C ARG A 57 -9.13 -1.04 1.75
N TRP A 58 -8.05 -1.79 1.59
CA TRP A 58 -6.86 -1.30 0.89
C TRP A 58 -7.12 -1.01 -0.58
N LEU A 59 -7.90 -1.86 -1.28
CA LEU A 59 -8.30 -1.62 -2.66
C LEU A 59 -9.12 -0.34 -2.80
N ASP A 60 -10.09 -0.12 -1.91
CA ASP A 60 -10.92 1.09 -1.90
C ASP A 60 -10.05 2.34 -1.70
N TRP A 61 -9.12 2.29 -0.74
CA TRP A 61 -8.13 3.35 -0.52
C TRP A 61 -7.26 3.59 -1.77
N ALA A 62 -6.68 2.53 -2.34
CA ALA A 62 -5.79 2.63 -3.48
C ALA A 62 -6.51 3.15 -4.74
N HIS A 63 -7.80 2.83 -4.89
CA HIS A 63 -8.67 3.38 -5.92
C HIS A 63 -8.98 4.86 -5.68
N GLN A 64 -9.29 5.26 -4.43
CA GLN A 64 -9.47 6.67 -4.07
C GLN A 64 -8.21 7.52 -4.32
N GLN A 65 -7.04 6.96 -4.03
CA GLN A 65 -5.74 7.61 -4.30
C GLN A 65 -5.33 7.57 -5.79
N ARG A 66 -6.16 7.00 -6.67
CA ARG A 66 -5.88 6.84 -8.11
C ARG A 66 -4.55 6.11 -8.39
N LEU A 67 -4.17 5.16 -7.53
CA LEU A 67 -2.95 4.36 -7.68
C LEU A 67 -3.15 3.16 -8.61
N LEU A 68 -4.41 2.74 -8.79
CA LEU A 68 -4.81 1.54 -9.51
C LEU A 68 -5.97 1.84 -10.45
N ALA A 69 -5.95 1.23 -11.63
CA ALA A 69 -7.11 1.10 -12.49
C ALA A 69 -7.59 -0.34 -12.48
N ARG A 70 -8.90 -0.52 -12.27
CA ARG A 70 -9.56 -1.80 -12.44
C ARG A 70 -9.76 -2.08 -13.93
N GLN A 71 -9.10 -3.11 -14.44
CA GLN A 71 -9.33 -3.66 -15.78
C GLN A 71 -10.05 -5.01 -15.66
N SER A 72 -11.26 -5.08 -16.21
CA SER A 72 -12.00 -6.34 -16.30
C SER A 72 -11.51 -7.12 -17.52
N ALA A 73 -10.60 -8.08 -17.30
CA ALA A 73 -10.12 -8.99 -18.34
C ALA A 73 -10.73 -10.39 -18.11
N GLY A 74 -12.03 -10.53 -18.39
CA GLY A 74 -12.75 -11.82 -18.27
C GLY A 74 -13.21 -12.14 -16.83
N PRO A 75 -13.26 -13.44 -16.42
CA PRO A 75 -13.81 -13.85 -15.12
C PRO A 75 -12.99 -13.38 -13.91
N HIS A 76 -11.81 -12.81 -14.15
CA HIS A 76 -10.93 -12.29 -13.13
C HIS A 76 -10.72 -10.78 -13.30
N THR A 77 -10.89 -10.05 -12.21
CA THR A 77 -10.57 -8.62 -12.17
C THR A 77 -9.06 -8.46 -12.06
N PHE A 78 -8.48 -7.74 -13.02
CA PHE A 78 -7.07 -7.34 -13.02
C PHE A 78 -6.96 -5.89 -12.56
N TYR A 79 -6.02 -5.60 -11.69
CA TYR A 79 -5.71 -4.25 -11.21
C TYR A 79 -4.38 -3.82 -11.79
N LYS A 80 -4.40 -2.82 -12.65
CA LYS A 80 -3.20 -2.24 -13.27
C LYS A 80 -2.76 -1.02 -12.48
N TRP A 81 -1.46 -0.84 -12.28
CA TRP A 81 -0.92 0.38 -11.68
C TRP A 81 -1.14 1.58 -12.61
N LEU A 82 -1.57 2.68 -12.01
CA LEU A 82 -1.54 4.00 -12.65
C LEU A 82 -0.18 4.62 -12.29
N ASN A 83 0.60 4.92 -13.32
CA ASN A 83 1.91 5.60 -13.20
C ASN A 83 1.69 7.09 -12.94
#